data_AF-A0A3N1APZ5-F1
#
_entry.id   AF-A0A3N1APZ5-F1
#
_cell.length_a   1.000
_cell.length_b   1.000
_cell.length_c   1.000
_cell.angle_alpha   90.00
_cell.angle_beta   90.00
_cell.angle_gamma   90.00
#
_symmetry.space_group_name_H-M   'P 1'
#
loop_
_entity.id
_entity.type
_entity.pdbx_description
1 polymer ?
#
loop_
_entity_poly.entity_id
_entity_poly.type
_entity_poly.pdbx_seq_one_letter_code
_entity_poly.pdbx_strand_id
1 'polypeptide(L)'
;MELRRSRPSRQLAQQVLVVVLALLCVVLAARGAYDAGLTGFGYARSPGQLAADRRLHHDFEKIRREFVATVPPGSRVLIDPPLEHLWLQRFSEFTALAGGTVVTDRRDADYRASLVHRDTPVGRRFDVELTLLEPTVLQPTVLD
;
A
#
# COMPACT_ATOMS: atom_id res chain seq x y z
N MET A 1 -6.63 -29.87 49.12
CA MET A 1 -5.51 -29.56 48.21
C MET A 1 -5.71 -30.35 46.93
N GLU A 2 -6.33 -29.75 45.92
CA GLU A 2 -6.55 -30.40 44.62
C GLU A 2 -5.29 -30.27 43.75
N LEU A 3 -4.64 -31.40 43.48
CA LEU A 3 -3.55 -31.50 42.51
C LEU A 3 -4.14 -31.37 41.10
N ARG A 4 -4.10 -30.14 40.57
CA ARG A 4 -4.43 -29.83 39.17
C ARG A 4 -3.40 -30.48 38.26
N ARG A 5 -3.63 -31.76 37.94
CA ARG A 5 -2.83 -32.57 36.99
C ARG A 5 -3.05 -31.99 35.58
N SER A 6 -2.30 -30.96 35.22
CA SER A 6 -2.25 -30.47 33.84
C SER A 6 -1.78 -31.62 32.96
N ARG A 7 -2.69 -32.08 32.08
CA ARG A 7 -2.50 -33.24 31.21
C ARG A 7 -1.24 -33.05 30.37
N PRO A 8 -0.25 -33.95 30.42
CA PRO A 8 1.03 -33.81 29.71
C PRO A 8 0.86 -33.61 28.20
N SER A 9 -0.27 -34.05 27.63
CA SER A 9 -0.65 -33.84 26.23
C SER A 9 -0.83 -32.37 25.83
N ARG A 10 -1.34 -31.50 26.71
CA ARG A 10 -1.50 -30.06 26.40
C ARG A 10 -0.16 -29.35 26.36
N GLN A 11 0.76 -29.73 27.25
CA GLN A 11 2.10 -29.17 27.31
C GLN A 11 2.93 -29.59 26.10
N LEU A 12 2.82 -30.86 25.67
CA LEU A 12 3.43 -31.35 24.44
C LEU A 12 2.85 -30.66 23.19
N ALA A 13 1.53 -30.51 23.09
CA ALA A 13 0.90 -29.81 21.97
C ALA A 13 1.37 -28.34 21.88
N GLN A 14 1.51 -27.66 23.01
CA GLN A 14 2.02 -26.29 23.07
C GLN A 14 3.50 -26.21 22.65
N GLN A 15 4.33 -27.16 23.08
CA GLN A 15 5.73 -27.25 22.65
C GLN A 15 5.86 -27.47 21.15
N VAL A 16 5.07 -28.38 20.58
CA VAL A 16 5.05 -28.63 19.13
C VAL A 16 4.62 -27.37 18.37
N LEU A 17 3.59 -26.66 18.85
CA LEU A 17 3.14 -25.41 18.24
C LEU A 17 4.24 -24.35 18.22
N VAL A 18 4.96 -24.18 19.34
CA VAL A 18 6.07 -23.22 19.44
C VAL A 18 7.21 -23.58 18.49
N VAL A 19 7.55 -24.86 18.38
CA VAL A 19 8.61 -25.33 17.47
C VAL A 19 8.22 -25.08 16.01
N VAL A 20 6.97 -25.36 15.63
CA VAL A 20 6.47 -25.10 14.27
C VAL A 20 6.48 -23.60 13.97
N LEU A 21 6.06 -22.77 14.92
CA LEU A 21 6.08 -21.32 14.77
C LEU A 21 7.51 -20.79 14.60
N ALA A 22 8.46 -21.29 15.41
CA ALA A 22 9.86 -20.92 15.33
C ALA A 22 10.46 -21.29 13.95
N LEU A 23 10.18 -22.50 13.46
CA LEU A 23 10.61 -22.94 12.12
C LEU A 23 10.02 -22.06 11.01
N LEU A 24 8.73 -21.70 11.10
CA LEU A 24 8.10 -20.77 10.17
C LEU A 24 8.80 -19.41 10.16
N CYS A 25 9.09 -18.84 11.33
CA CYS A 25 9.83 -17.59 11.44
C CYS A 25 11.22 -17.69 10.79
N VAL A 26 11.94 -18.79 11.01
CA VAL A 26 13.27 -19.02 10.41
C VAL A 26 13.19 -19.10 8.89
N VAL A 27 12.20 -19.82 8.35
CA VAL A 27 12.00 -19.95 6.88
C VAL A 27 11.66 -18.59 6.26
N LEU A 28 10.80 -17.80 6.91
CA LEU A 28 10.46 -16.46 6.45
C LEU A 28 11.66 -15.50 6.50
N ALA A 29 12.46 -15.57 7.56
CA ALA A 29 13.69 -14.79 7.68
C ALA A 29 14.73 -15.19 6.62
N ALA A 30 14.89 -16.49 6.35
CA ALA A 30 15.80 -16.99 5.33
C ALA A 30 15.37 -16.56 3.91
N ARG A 31 14.07 -16.60 3.60
CA ARG A 31 13.54 -16.04 2.35
C ARG A 31 13.77 -14.54 2.25
N GLY A 32 13.48 -13.79 3.31
CA GLY A 32 13.74 -12.35 3.36
C GLY A 32 15.23 -12.02 3.14
N ALA A 33 16.13 -12.80 3.73
CA ALA A 33 17.58 -12.64 3.53
C ALA A 33 18.02 -13.00 2.10
N TYR A 34 17.43 -14.04 1.50
CA TYR A 34 17.70 -14.43 0.11
C TYR A 34 17.19 -13.38 -0.88
N ASP A 35 15.98 -12.86 -0.69
CA ASP A 35 15.41 -11.79 -1.51
C ASP A 35 16.19 -10.47 -1.33
N ALA A 36 16.63 -10.16 -0.11
CA ALA A 36 17.53 -9.04 0.18
C ALA A 36 18.91 -9.22 -0.48
N GLY A 37 19.40 -10.46 -0.55
CA GLY A 37 20.65 -10.80 -1.23
C GLY A 37 20.54 -10.68 -2.75
N LEU A 38 19.45 -11.18 -3.34
CA LEU A 38 19.18 -11.05 -4.78
C LEU A 38 18.95 -9.60 -5.21
N THR A 39 18.18 -8.84 -4.42
CA THR A 39 18.02 -7.39 -4.64
C THR A 39 19.36 -6.68 -4.43
N GLY A 40 20.12 -6.98 -3.38
CA GLY A 40 21.51 -6.56 -3.13
C GLY A 40 22.46 -6.78 -4.31
N PHE A 41 22.41 -7.97 -4.90
CA PHE A 41 23.24 -8.36 -6.05
C PHE A 41 22.77 -7.68 -7.34
N GLY A 42 21.45 -7.52 -7.51
CA GLY A 42 20.86 -6.72 -8.58
C GLY A 42 21.23 -5.23 -8.49
N TYR A 43 21.30 -4.69 -7.27
CA TYR A 43 21.75 -3.34 -6.97
C TYR A 43 23.22 -3.12 -7.38
N ALA A 44 24.10 -4.09 -7.15
CA ALA A 44 25.52 -3.97 -7.53
C ALA A 44 25.75 -3.99 -9.06
N ARG A 45 24.87 -4.65 -9.83
CA ARG A 45 25.05 -4.86 -11.28
C ARG A 45 24.41 -3.78 -12.15
N SER A 46 23.48 -2.99 -11.60
CA SER A 46 22.55 -2.15 -12.36
C SER A 46 22.40 -0.73 -11.78
N PRO A 47 23.45 0.11 -11.79
CA PRO A 47 23.40 1.46 -11.21
C PRO A 47 22.28 2.35 -11.80
N GLY A 48 21.87 2.11 -13.05
CA GLY A 48 20.72 2.77 -13.67
C GLY A 48 19.36 2.40 -13.07
N GLN A 49 19.17 1.14 -12.65
CA GLN A 49 17.97 0.68 -11.96
C GLN A 49 17.92 1.20 -10.51
N LEU A 50 19.06 1.25 -9.82
CA LEU A 50 19.18 1.92 -8.51
C LEU A 50 18.74 3.39 -8.54
N ALA A 51 19.15 4.11 -9.59
CA ALA A 51 18.74 5.48 -9.78
C ALA A 51 17.24 5.60 -10.08
N ALA A 52 16.67 4.64 -10.82
CA ALA A 52 15.23 4.58 -11.07
C ALA A 52 14.43 4.28 -9.80
N ASP A 53 14.84 3.28 -9.00
CA ASP A 53 14.17 2.89 -7.75
C ASP A 53 14.25 3.99 -6.69
N ARG A 54 15.40 4.66 -6.55
CA ARG A 54 15.51 5.82 -5.64
C ARG A 54 14.64 6.98 -6.09
N ARG A 55 14.54 7.23 -7.39
CA ARG A 55 13.63 8.25 -7.93
C ARG A 55 12.18 7.90 -7.63
N LEU A 56 11.81 6.64 -7.83
CA LEU A 56 10.46 6.14 -7.56
C LEU A 56 10.11 6.22 -6.06
N HIS A 57 11.06 5.92 -5.17
CA HIS A 57 10.90 6.12 -3.73
C HIS A 57 10.71 7.59 -3.35
N HIS A 58 11.50 8.48 -3.95
CA HIS A 58 11.37 9.91 -3.71
C HIS A 58 10.03 10.46 -4.25
N ASP A 59 9.58 9.98 -5.41
CA ASP A 59 8.29 10.32 -5.99
C ASP A 59 7.15 9.86 -5.07
N PHE A 60 7.22 8.64 -4.50
CA PHE A 60 6.25 8.16 -3.50
C PHE A 60 6.18 9.07 -2.27
N GLU A 61 7.31 9.46 -1.68
CA GLU A 61 7.31 10.30 -0.47
C GLU A 61 6.87 11.75 -0.74
N LYS A 62 7.13 12.27 -1.95
CA LYS A 62 6.57 13.56 -2.39
C LYS A 62 5.04 13.45 -2.48
N ILE A 63 4.56 12.48 -3.24
CA ILE A 63 3.14 12.26 -3.52
C ILE A 63 2.37 11.97 -2.24
N ARG A 64 2.91 11.15 -1.33
CA ARG A 64 2.28 10.87 -0.03
C ARG A 64 2.03 12.14 0.76
N ARG A 65 3.01 13.06 0.80
CA ARG A 65 2.88 14.33 1.54
C ARG A 65 1.84 15.24 0.91
N GLU A 66 1.84 15.35 -0.42
CA GLU A 66 0.86 16.14 -1.16
C GLU A 66 -0.55 15.57 -0.96
N PHE A 67 -0.70 14.24 -1.07
CA PHE A 67 -1.97 13.55 -0.84
C PHE A 67 -2.54 13.78 0.55
N VAL A 68 -1.75 13.59 1.61
CA VAL A 68 -2.20 13.80 3.00
C VAL A 68 -2.52 15.27 3.28
N ALA A 69 -1.84 16.21 2.62
CA ALA A 69 -2.13 17.64 2.76
C ALA A 69 -3.43 18.04 2.05
N THR A 70 -3.79 17.36 0.96
CA THR A 70 -4.95 17.71 0.13
C THR A 70 -6.22 16.93 0.49
N VAL A 71 -6.11 15.65 0.87
CA VAL A 71 -7.26 14.77 1.13
C VAL A 71 -7.61 14.76 2.62
N PRO A 72 -8.77 15.31 3.03
CA PRO A 72 -9.20 15.28 4.42
C PRO A 72 -9.46 13.85 4.91
N PRO A 73 -9.33 13.59 6.22
CA PRO A 73 -9.77 12.33 6.81
C PRO A 73 -11.26 12.07 6.55
N GLY A 74 -11.62 10.80 6.32
CA GLY A 74 -12.98 10.38 6.01
C GLY A 74 -13.38 10.51 4.53
N SER A 75 -12.52 11.06 3.67
CA SER A 75 -12.81 11.21 2.24
C SER A 75 -12.84 9.86 1.50
N ARG A 76 -13.73 9.74 0.51
CA ARG A 76 -13.80 8.61 -0.41
C ARG A 76 -13.02 8.92 -1.69
N VAL A 77 -12.03 8.09 -2.01
CA VAL A 77 -11.08 8.35 -3.10
C VAL A 77 -11.20 7.27 -4.17
N LEU A 78 -11.46 7.68 -5.41
CA LEU A 78 -11.37 6.83 -6.58
C LEU A 78 -9.96 6.91 -7.18
N ILE A 79 -9.35 5.77 -7.49
CA ILE A 79 -8.06 5.69 -8.19
C ILE A 79 -8.34 5.31 -9.65
N ASP A 80 -8.13 6.22 -10.60
CA ASP A 80 -8.50 6.04 -12.01
C ASP A 80 -7.61 6.84 -12.99
N PRO A 81 -6.94 6.22 -13.98
CA PRO A 81 -7.02 4.82 -14.45
C PRO A 81 -6.39 3.79 -13.49
N PRO A 82 -6.62 2.47 -13.67
CA PRO A 82 -5.94 1.45 -12.89
C PRO A 82 -4.44 1.60 -13.07
N LEU A 83 -3.79 2.01 -11.99
CA LEU A 83 -2.36 2.27 -11.97
C LEU A 83 -1.59 0.96 -12.07
N GLU A 84 -0.33 1.04 -12.50
CA GLU A 84 0.60 -0.08 -12.35
C GLU A 84 0.52 -0.63 -10.92
N HIS A 85 0.54 -1.96 -10.74
CA HIS A 85 0.13 -2.62 -9.49
C HIS A 85 0.76 -2.05 -8.22
N LEU A 86 2.01 -1.56 -8.30
CA LEU A 86 2.70 -0.91 -7.18
C LEU A 86 2.04 0.41 -6.77
N TRP A 87 1.62 1.23 -7.72
CA TRP A 87 0.98 2.52 -7.45
C TRP A 87 -0.43 2.35 -6.88
N LEU A 88 -1.21 1.40 -7.39
CA LEU A 88 -2.53 1.11 -6.84
C LEU A 88 -2.45 0.73 -5.35
N GLN A 89 -1.50 -0.14 -5.00
CA GLN A 89 -1.24 -0.50 -3.60
C GLN A 89 -0.83 0.72 -2.77
N ARG A 90 0.13 1.52 -3.24
CA ARG A 90 0.63 2.70 -2.50
C ARG A 90 -0.43 3.77 -2.28
N PHE A 91 -1.26 4.05 -3.27
CA PHE A 91 -2.36 4.98 -3.11
C PHE A 91 -3.42 4.50 -2.12
N SER A 92 -3.68 3.19 -2.10
CA SER A 92 -4.56 2.59 -1.11
C SER A 92 -3.99 2.75 0.30
N GLU A 93 -2.67 2.56 0.46
CA GLU A 93 -1.95 2.83 1.72
C GLU A 93 -2.04 4.31 2.13
N PHE A 94 -1.83 5.25 1.21
CA PHE A 94 -1.92 6.69 1.51
C PHE A 94 -3.33 7.09 1.93
N THR A 95 -4.34 6.57 1.24
CA THR A 95 -5.75 6.79 1.56
C THR A 95 -6.09 6.26 2.95
N ALA A 96 -5.65 5.04 3.28
CA ALA A 96 -5.86 4.46 4.59
C ALA A 96 -5.13 5.25 5.69
N LEU A 97 -3.89 5.67 5.46
CA LEU A 97 -3.10 6.47 6.41
C LEU A 97 -3.67 7.88 6.63
N ALA A 98 -4.31 8.46 5.62
CA ALA A 98 -5.05 9.72 5.75
C ALA A 98 -6.41 9.53 6.46
N GLY A 99 -6.83 8.30 6.74
CA GLY A 99 -8.14 7.99 7.31
C GLY A 99 -9.30 8.06 6.31
N GLY A 100 -9.01 7.97 5.01
CA GLY A 100 -10.01 7.89 3.94
C GLY A 100 -10.33 6.44 3.55
N THR A 101 -11.20 6.29 2.55
CA THR A 101 -11.59 4.98 1.98
C THR A 101 -11.42 4.99 0.47
N VAL A 102 -10.85 3.92 -0.09
CA VAL A 102 -10.79 3.75 -1.55
C VAL A 102 -12.11 3.19 -2.06
N VAL A 103 -12.69 3.81 -3.08
CA VAL A 103 -13.94 3.38 -3.72
C VAL A 103 -13.70 3.04 -5.19
N THR A 104 -14.52 2.15 -5.75
CA THR A 104 -14.41 1.69 -7.14
C THR A 104 -15.38 2.39 -8.09
N ASP A 105 -16.48 2.97 -7.57
CA ASP A 105 -17.44 3.74 -8.35
C ASP A 105 -17.15 5.24 -8.18
N ARG A 106 -17.18 5.97 -9.30
CA ARG A 106 -17.06 7.42 -9.34
C ARG A 106 -18.17 8.14 -8.57
N ARG A 107 -19.36 7.55 -8.50
CA ARG A 107 -20.52 8.14 -7.82
C ARG A 107 -20.36 8.21 -6.31
N ASP A 108 -19.55 7.31 -5.75
CA ASP A 108 -19.27 7.21 -4.33
C ASP A 108 -18.02 7.98 -3.90
N ALA A 109 -17.30 8.59 -4.85
CA ALA A 109 -16.01 9.23 -4.64
C ALA A 109 -16.14 10.74 -4.46
N ASP A 110 -15.50 11.25 -3.41
CA ASP A 110 -15.32 12.69 -3.17
C ASP A 110 -14.11 13.22 -3.94
N TYR A 111 -13.08 12.38 -4.14
CA TYR A 111 -11.87 12.72 -4.88
C TYR A 111 -11.54 11.66 -5.93
N ARG A 112 -10.99 12.10 -7.05
CA ARG A 112 -10.30 11.26 -8.01
C ARG A 112 -8.80 11.49 -7.90
N ALA A 113 -8.06 10.42 -7.67
CA ALA A 113 -6.62 10.39 -7.79
C ALA A 113 -6.24 9.75 -9.12
N SER A 114 -5.41 10.45 -9.91
CA SER A 114 -4.87 9.93 -11.16
C SER A 114 -3.36 10.11 -11.20
N LEU A 115 -2.65 9.11 -11.72
CA LEU A 115 -1.20 9.15 -11.89
C LEU A 115 -0.89 9.77 -13.25
N VAL A 116 -0.13 10.85 -13.23
CA VAL A 116 0.35 11.51 -14.42
C VAL A 116 1.84 11.21 -14.56
N HIS A 117 2.27 10.90 -15.78
CA HIS A 117 3.68 10.68 -16.07
C HIS A 117 4.21 11.93 -16.77
N ARG A 118 5.34 12.45 -16.28
CA ARG A 118 6.06 13.54 -16.94
C ARG A 118 7.41 13.03 -17.40
N ASP A 119 7.67 13.14 -18.70
CA ASP A 119 8.99 12.93 -19.24
C ASP A 119 9.89 14.11 -18.86
N THR A 120 11.02 13.80 -18.25
CA THR A 120 12.05 14.78 -17.87
C THR A 120 13.38 14.42 -18.54
N PRO A 121 14.34 15.36 -18.64
CA PRO A 121 15.67 15.08 -19.19
C PRO A 121 16.41 13.95 -18.47
N VAL A 122 16.02 13.63 -17.23
CA VAL A 122 16.63 12.60 -16.38
C VAL A 122 15.79 11.31 -16.31
N GLY A 123 14.73 11.19 -17.11
CA GLY A 123 13.84 10.03 -17.20
C GLY A 123 12.38 10.34 -16.89
N ARG A 124 11.57 9.28 -16.79
CA ARG A 124 10.14 9.39 -16.40
C ARG A 124 10.03 9.74 -14.92
N ARG A 125 9.20 10.73 -14.60
CA ARG A 125 8.74 11.05 -13.25
C ARG A 125 7.25 10.83 -13.13
N PHE A 126 6.83 10.42 -11.94
CA PHE A 126 5.44 10.25 -11.61
C PHE A 126 4.95 11.46 -10.81
N ASP A 127 3.77 11.94 -11.16
CA ASP A 127 3.06 12.98 -10.42
C ASP A 127 1.61 12.54 -10.21
N VAL A 128 0.92 13.22 -9.31
CA VAL A 128 -0.46 12.88 -8.97
C VAL A 128 -1.35 14.07 -9.13
N GLU A 129 -2.39 13.88 -9.92
CA GLU A 129 -3.47 14.83 -10.07
C GLU A 129 -4.63 14.38 -9.17
N LEU A 130 -4.93 15.22 -8.18
CA LEU A 130 -6.08 15.09 -7.28
C LEU A 130 -7.18 16.03 -7.75
N THR A 131 -8.30 15.46 -8.15
CA THR A 131 -9.48 16.22 -8.58
C THR A 131 -10.60 16.03 -7.57
N LEU A 132 -11.12 17.12 -7.01
CA LEU A 132 -12.36 17.07 -6.23
C LEU A 132 -13.51 16.73 -7.18
N LEU A 133 -14.26 15.67 -6.87
CA LEU A 133 -15.46 15.30 -7.59
C LEU A 133 -16.65 15.95 -6.86
N GLU A 134 -17.37 16.83 -7.55
CA GLU A 134 -18.61 17.36 -6.99
C GLU A 134 -19.60 16.20 -6.78
N PRO A 135 -20.28 16.14 -5.62
CA PRO A 135 -21.33 15.15 -5.41
C PRO A 135 -22.40 15.37 -6.47
N THR A 136 -22.72 14.33 -7.23
CA THR A 136 -23.83 14.38 -8.17
C THR A 136 -25.13 14.47 -7.36
N VAL A 137 -25.55 15.69 -7.03
CA VAL A 137 -26.87 15.93 -6.44
C VAL A 137 -27.89 15.58 -7.52
N LEU A 138 -28.58 14.45 -7.35
CA LEU A 138 -29.80 14.17 -8.10
C LEU A 138 -30.77 15.32 -7.81
N GLN A 139 -30.94 16.24 -8.77
CA GLN A 139 -31.99 17.24 -8.68
C GLN A 139 -33.32 16.52 -8.55
N PRO A 140 -34.16 16.81 -7.54
CA PRO A 140 -35.49 16.24 -7.48
C PRO A 140 -36.24 16.71 -8.72
N THR A 141 -36.67 15.76 -9.55
CA THR A 141 -37.56 16.03 -10.67
C THR A 141 -38.86 16.60 -10.09
N VAL A 142 -39.03 17.92 -10.17
CA VAL A 142 -40.33 18.56 -9.95
C VAL A 142 -41.18 18.14 -11.14
N LEU A 143 -42.09 17.20 -10.90
CA LEU A 143 -43.19 16.93 -11.80
C LEU A 143 -44.19 18.07 -11.63
N ASP A 144 -44.31 18.91 -12.66
CA ASP A 144 -45.44 19.83 -12.85
C ASP A 144 -46.75 19.07 -13.08
#